data_AF-A0A4Z1BWH7-F1
#
_entry.id   AF-A0A4Z1BWH7-F1
#
_cell.length_a   1.000
_cell.length_b   1.000
_cell.length_c   1.000
_cell.angle_alpha   90.00
_cell.angle_beta   90.00
_cell.angle_gamma   90.00
#
_symmetry.space_group_name_H-M   'P 1'
#
loop_
_entity.id
_entity.type
_entity.pdbx_description
1 polymer ?
#
loop_
_entity_poly.entity_id
_entity_poly.type
_entity_poly.pdbx_seq_one_letter_code
_entity_poly.pdbx_strand_id
1 'polypeptide(L)' 'MILAGGRATRMGGGDKPLLPLGGRPMLAHVLDRLRPQAGPVA' A
#
# COMPACT_ATOMS: atom_id res chain seq x y z
N MET A 1 6.32 8.52 -4.46
CA MET A 1 6.46 7.14 -4.95
C MET A 1 6.23 6.17 -3.79
N ILE A 2 5.56 5.03 -4.00
CA ILE A 2 5.37 3.98 -2.97
C ILE A 2 5.95 2.67 -3.50
N LEU A 3 6.85 2.05 -2.73
CA LEU A 3 7.32 0.70 -3.03
C LEU A 3 6.29 -0.33 -2.56
N ALA A 4 5.58 -0.94 -3.52
CA ALA A 4 4.45 -1.82 -3.25
C ALA A 4 4.66 -3.27 -3.77
N GLY A 5 5.85 -3.60 -4.26
CA GLY A 5 6.17 -4.91 -4.85
C GLY A 5 6.77 -5.91 -3.87
N GLY A 6 6.66 -7.19 -4.22
CA GLY A 6 7.25 -8.32 -3.48
C GLY A 6 6.40 -9.59 -3.62
N ARG A 7 6.91 -10.74 -3.18
CA ARG A 7 6.21 -12.04 -3.36
C ARG A 7 5.06 -12.32 -2.38
N ALA A 8 4.90 -11.51 -1.33
CA ALA A 8 3.89 -11.67 -0.28
C ALA A 8 3.74 -13.10 0.30
N THR A 9 4.82 -13.89 0.37
CA THR A 9 4.76 -15.34 0.67
C THR A 9 4.21 -15.67 2.06
N ARG A 10 4.34 -14.76 3.03
CA ARG A 10 3.75 -14.92 4.38
C ARG A 10 2.24 -14.67 4.42
N MET A 11 1.68 -14.10 3.35
CA MET A 11 0.25 -13.74 3.20
C MET A 11 -0.45 -14.60 2.14
N GLY A 12 0.12 -15.75 1.77
CA GLY A 12 -0.42 -16.63 0.72
C GLY A 12 -0.01 -16.26 -0.71
N GLY A 13 0.87 -15.26 -0.88
CA GLY A 13 1.30 -14.79 -2.20
C GLY A 13 0.48 -13.61 -2.74
N GLY A 14 0.81 -13.18 -3.96
CA GLY A 14 0.08 -12.13 -4.68
C GLY A 14 0.37 -10.69 -4.21
N ASP A 15 -0.54 -9.79 -4.55
CA ASP A 15 -0.37 -8.35 -4.34
C ASP A 15 -0.85 -7.91 -2.96
N LYS A 16 0.03 -8.04 -1.95
CA LYS A 16 -0.23 -7.56 -0.58
C LYS A 16 -0.88 -6.16 -0.50
N PRO A 17 -0.44 -5.13 -1.26
CA PRO A 17 -1.03 -3.80 -1.16
C PRO A 17 -2.53 -3.75 -1.46
N LEU A 18 -3.03 -4.72 -2.24
CA LEU A 18 -4.44 -4.82 -2.62
C LEU A 18 -5.26 -5.66 -1.63
N LEU A 19 -4.62 -6.44 -0.76
CA LEU A 19 -5.32 -7.21 0.26
C LEU A 19 -6.11 -6.27 1.20
N PRO A 20 -7.33 -6.66 1.60
CA PRO A 20 -8.14 -5.85 2.50
C PRO A 20 -7.56 -5.85 3.92
N LEU A 21 -7.52 -4.67 4.53
CA LEU A 21 -7.29 -4.43 5.94
C LEU A 21 -8.45 -3.58 6.44
N GLY A 22 -9.32 -4.15 7.29
CA GLY A 22 -10.54 -3.45 7.74
C GLY A 22 -11.48 -3.07 6.59
N GLY A 23 -11.66 -3.96 5.61
CA GLY A 23 -12.58 -3.74 4.47
C GLY A 23 -12.06 -2.80 3.38
N ARG A 24 -10.86 -2.24 3.50
CA ARG A 24 -10.22 -1.37 2.50
C ARG A 24 -8.84 -1.89 2.11
N PRO A 25 -8.37 -1.71 0.86
CA PRO A 25 -7.03 -2.14 0.47
C PRO A 25 -5.94 -1.54 1.37
N MET A 26 -4.91 -2.31 1.72
CA MET A 26 -3.76 -1.82 2.51
C MET A 26 -3.15 -0.54 1.93
N LEU A 27 -3.04 -0.44 0.60
CA LEU A 27 -2.51 0.72 -0.10
C LEU A 27 -3.33 1.99 0.15
N ALA A 28 -4.66 1.87 0.30
CA ALA A 28 -5.52 3.03 0.56
C ALA A 28 -5.19 3.67 1.91
N HIS A 29 -4.96 2.86 2.94
CA HIS A 29 -4.55 3.35 4.26
C HIS A 29 -3.21 4.08 4.22
N VAL A 30 -2.25 3.55 3.46
CA VAL A 30 -0.92 4.18 3.29
C VAL A 30 -1.06 5.53 2.56
N LEU A 31 -1.85 5.57 1.48
CA LEU A 31 -2.08 6.81 0.74
C LEU A 31 -2.74 7.88 1.61
N ASP A 32 -3.77 7.53 2.37
CA ASP A 32 -4.46 8.49 3.25
C ASP A 32 -3.51 9.10 4.29
N ARG A 33 -2.58 8.30 4.82
CA ARG A 33 -1.56 8.77 5.77
C ARG A 33 -0.48 9.64 5.14
N LEU A 34 -0.01 9.27 3.95
CA LEU A 34 1.11 9.95 3.29
C LEU A 34 0.70 11.20 2.51
N ARG A 35 -0.54 11.27 2.00
CA ARG A 35 -1.06 12.41 1.22
C ARG A 35 -0.76 13.80 1.83
N PRO A 36 -1.03 14.07 3.12
CA PRO A 36 -0.75 15.39 3.70
C PRO A 36 0.75 15.67 3.94
N GLN A 37 1.63 14.67 3.83
CA GLN A 37 3.07 14.76 4.14
C GLN A 37 3.95 14.79 2.89
N ALA A 38 3.40 14.39 1.73
CA ALA A 38 4.12 14.28 0.48
C ALA A 38 3.79 15.46 -0.44
N GLY A 39 4.82 16.15 -0.91
CA GLY A 39 4.73 17.21 -1.91
C GLY A 39 5.01 16.72 -3.34
N PRO A 40 4.98 17.62 -4.32
CA PRO A 40 5.41 17.34 -5.68
C PRO A 40 6.84 16.78 -5.72
N VAL A 41 7.09 15.87 -6.66
CA VAL A 41 8.43 15.37 -6.98
C VAL A 41 8.82 15.97 -8.32
N ALA A 42 10.09 16.37 -8.46
CA ALA A 42 10.65 16.98 -9.67
C ALA A 42 10.67 16.04 -10.88
#